data_AF-A0A7C1N1U8-F1
#
_entry.id   AF-A0A7C1N1U8-F1
#
_cell.length_a   1.000
_cell.length_b   1.000
_cell.length_c   1.000
_cell.angle_alpha   90.00
_cell.angle_beta   90.00
_cell.angle_gamma   90.00
#
_symmetry.space_group_name_H-M   'P 1'
#
loop_
_entity.id
_entity.type
_entity.pdbx_description
1 polymer ?
#
loop_
_entity_poly.entity_id
_entity_poly.type
_entity_poly.pdbx_seq_one_letter_code
_entity_poly.pdbx_strand_id
1 'polypeptide(L)'
;MEKRVLIAIVLSFLILILYQAFFIKKQPAPEIPPESITEIEGRPEQKSAEKDLLSPPATHEERDLQPISAQAEEEILIETSLYQAVWSNRGGVLKNWRLKEHTDENNEALDLVSVRSSELDVYPFSLRTDDSSFDSTINSALFEFS
;
A
#
# COMPACT_ATOMS: atom_id res chain seq x y z
N MET A 1 51.04 -18.68 -20.30
CA MET A 1 49.60 -18.29 -20.20
C MET A 1 49.34 -17.48 -18.92
N GLU A 2 50.34 -17.30 -18.04
CA GLU A 2 50.17 -16.75 -16.70
C GLU A 2 49.90 -15.24 -16.67
N LYS A 3 50.43 -14.47 -17.64
CA LYS A 3 50.24 -13.00 -17.68
C LYS A 3 48.77 -12.59 -17.80
N ARG A 4 47.97 -13.35 -18.55
CA ARG A 4 46.53 -13.09 -18.72
C ARG A 4 45.74 -13.43 -17.46
N VAL A 5 46.16 -14.48 -16.74
CA VAL A 5 45.57 -14.88 -15.45
C VAL A 5 45.87 -13.84 -14.38
N LEU A 6 47.11 -13.33 -14.33
CA LEU A 6 47.50 -12.30 -13.36
C LEU A 6 46.74 -10.98 -13.59
N ILE A 7 46.54 -10.59 -14.86
CA ILE A 7 45.70 -9.43 -15.22
C ILE A 7 44.25 -9.64 -14.77
N ALA A 8 43.68 -10.83 -14.99
CA ALA A 8 42.30 -11.13 -14.59
C ALA A 8 42.09 -11.05 -13.06
N ILE A 9 43.06 -11.53 -12.27
CA ILE A 9 43.01 -11.47 -10.80
C ILE A 9 43.06 -10.01 -10.33
N VAL A 10 43.99 -9.20 -10.85
CA VAL A 10 44.10 -7.78 -10.50
C VAL A 10 42.83 -7.03 -10.91
N LEU A 11 42.28 -7.32 -12.08
CA LEU A 11 41.05 -6.69 -12.57
C LEU A 11 39.84 -7.05 -11.70
N SER A 12 39.76 -8.31 -11.22
CA SER A 12 38.69 -8.76 -10.33
C SER A 12 38.72 -8.01 -8.99
N PHE A 13 39.89 -7.83 -8.38
CA PHE A 13 40.01 -7.04 -7.16
C PHE A 13 39.68 -5.56 -7.40
N LEU A 14 40.11 -4.99 -8.53
CA LEU A 14 39.81 -3.60 -8.88
C LEU A 14 38.30 -3.34 -8.98
N ILE A 15 37.57 -4.26 -9.61
CA ILE A 15 36.11 -4.18 -9.75
C ILE A 15 35.41 -4.24 -8.39
N LEU A 16 35.84 -5.15 -7.50
CA LEU A 16 35.26 -5.26 -6.16
C LEU A 16 35.52 -4.02 -5.29
N ILE A 17 36.72 -3.44 -5.37
CA ILE A 17 37.07 -2.21 -4.64
C ILE A 17 36.22 -1.04 -5.15
N LEU A 18 36.08 -0.88 -6.46
CA LEU A 18 35.23 0.16 -7.04
C LEU A 18 33.76 -0.04 -6.63
N TYR A 19 33.26 -1.27 -6.65
CA TYR A 19 31.90 -1.55 -6.21
C TYR A 19 31.68 -1.22 -4.73
N GLN A 20 32.57 -1.62 -3.82
CA GLN A 20 32.46 -1.25 -2.40
C GLN A 20 32.55 0.27 -2.20
N ALA A 21 33.49 0.94 -2.85
CA ALA A 21 33.72 2.38 -2.68
C ALA A 21 32.55 3.22 -3.18
N PHE A 22 31.93 2.83 -4.30
CA PHE A 22 30.84 3.61 -4.91
C PHE A 22 29.44 3.19 -4.44
N PHE A 23 29.21 1.92 -4.08
CA PHE A 23 27.86 1.41 -3.81
C PHE A 23 27.57 1.05 -2.35
N ILE A 24 28.57 0.87 -1.48
CA ILE A 24 28.34 0.60 -0.05
C ILE A 24 28.44 1.92 0.73
N LYS A 25 27.32 2.65 0.83
CA LYS A 25 27.15 3.69 1.86
C LYS A 25 27.04 3.01 3.23
N LYS A 26 27.85 3.45 4.21
CA LYS A 26 27.77 3.02 5.61
C LYS A 26 26.33 3.14 6.11
N GLN A 27 25.72 2.03 6.49
CA GLN A 27 24.43 2.00 7.18
C GLN A 27 24.58 2.68 8.55
N PRO A 28 23.73 3.67 8.90
CA PRO A 28 23.59 4.14 10.28
C PRO A 28 22.99 3.03 11.12
N ALA A 29 23.51 2.84 12.34
CA ALA A 29 22.93 1.93 13.32
C ALA A 29 21.51 2.40 13.69
N PRO A 30 20.54 1.47 13.89
CA PRO A 30 19.24 1.82 14.44
C PRO A 30 19.37 2.32 15.88
N GLU A 31 18.87 3.52 16.18
CA GLU A 31 18.61 3.96 17.54
C GLU A 31 17.34 3.28 18.06
N ILE A 32 17.47 2.62 19.22
CA ILE A 32 16.38 1.96 19.93
C ILE A 32 15.67 3.05 20.77
N PRO A 33 14.34 3.24 20.66
CA PRO A 33 13.61 4.11 21.58
C PRO A 33 13.50 3.44 22.97
N PRO A 34 13.73 4.17 24.08
CA PRO A 34 13.40 3.65 25.39
C PRO A 34 11.88 3.70 25.61
N GLU A 35 11.31 2.51 25.81
CA GLU A 35 9.99 2.28 26.38
C GLU A 35 10.05 2.57 27.89
N SER A 36 9.13 3.38 28.43
CA SER A 36 8.81 3.34 29.86
C SER A 36 7.41 3.83 30.21
N ILE A 37 6.62 2.83 30.60
CA ILE A 37 5.86 2.74 31.86
C ILE A 37 4.55 3.53 31.96
N THR A 38 3.48 2.79 31.70
CA THR A 38 2.26 2.64 32.51
C THR A 38 2.28 3.30 33.90
N GLU A 39 1.38 4.25 34.13
CA GLU A 39 0.87 4.53 35.47
C GLU A 39 -0.64 4.31 35.48
N ILE A 40 -1.02 3.23 36.17
CA ILE A 40 -2.39 2.90 36.58
C ILE A 40 -2.47 3.29 38.04
N GLU A 41 -3.25 4.32 38.38
CA GLU A 41 -3.78 4.54 39.73
C GLU A 41 -4.88 5.62 39.62
N GLY A 42 -6.10 5.50 40.12
CA GLY A 42 -6.72 4.49 40.97
C GLY A 42 -8.24 4.72 41.00
N ARG A 43 -8.95 3.63 41.27
CA ARG A 43 -10.38 3.53 41.55
C ARG A 43 -10.62 3.72 43.05
N PRO A 44 -11.80 4.23 43.46
CA PRO A 44 -12.73 3.44 44.28
C PRO A 44 -14.16 3.54 43.67
N GLU A 45 -14.76 2.46 43.13
CA GLU A 45 -15.84 1.67 43.78
C GLU A 45 -16.48 2.37 44.99
N GLN A 46 -17.78 2.65 45.06
CA GLN A 46 -18.87 1.68 44.92
C GLN A 46 -20.24 2.40 45.00
N LYS A 47 -21.22 1.92 44.22
CA LYS A 47 -22.57 1.46 44.63
C LYS A 47 -23.70 1.95 43.71
N SER A 48 -24.28 0.93 43.09
CA SER A 48 -25.51 0.87 42.31
C SER A 48 -26.67 1.70 42.87
N ALA A 49 -27.29 2.48 41.97
CA ALA A 49 -28.71 2.72 41.94
C ALA A 49 -29.20 2.39 40.52
N GLU A 50 -29.59 1.15 40.33
CA GLU A 50 -30.40 0.70 39.21
C GLU A 50 -31.80 1.30 39.35
N LYS A 51 -32.25 2.08 38.36
CA LYS A 51 -33.43 1.76 37.53
C LYS A 51 -33.87 2.97 36.69
N ASP A 52 -34.23 2.64 35.45
CA ASP A 52 -34.94 3.45 34.46
C ASP A 52 -34.21 4.68 33.91
N LEU A 53 -33.50 4.47 32.80
CA LEU A 53 -34.02 4.92 31.52
C LEU A 53 -33.68 3.85 30.47
N LEU A 54 -34.67 3.02 30.16
CA LEU A 54 -34.78 2.35 28.87
C LEU A 54 -34.84 3.45 27.80
N SER A 55 -33.69 3.89 27.29
CA SER A 55 -33.63 4.53 25.99
C SER A 55 -33.88 3.42 24.96
N PRO A 56 -34.81 3.63 23.99
CA PRO A 56 -35.09 2.66 22.96
C PRO A 56 -33.81 2.21 22.26
N PRO A 57 -33.74 0.97 21.73
CA PRO A 57 -32.66 0.62 20.84
C PRO A 57 -32.61 1.71 19.77
N ALA A 58 -31.43 2.33 19.58
CA ALA A 58 -31.18 2.97 18.32
C ALA A 58 -31.32 1.84 17.29
N THR A 59 -32.53 1.71 16.73
CA THR A 59 -32.77 1.03 15.48
C THR A 59 -31.72 1.61 14.56
N HIS A 60 -30.62 0.88 14.40
CA HIS A 60 -29.85 0.99 13.19
C HIS A 60 -30.89 0.63 12.15
N GLU A 61 -31.42 1.64 11.47
CA GLU A 61 -32.05 1.37 10.19
C GLU A 61 -30.96 0.63 9.43
N GLU A 62 -31.16 -0.69 9.35
CA GLU A 62 -30.40 -1.60 8.54
C GLU A 62 -30.70 -1.12 7.12
N ARG A 63 -29.93 -0.10 6.72
CA ARG A 63 -30.03 0.48 5.40
C ARG A 63 -29.71 -0.70 4.52
N ASP A 64 -30.72 -1.15 3.76
CA ASP A 64 -30.59 -2.26 2.84
C ASP A 64 -29.54 -1.83 1.82
N LEU A 65 -28.27 -2.14 2.12
CA LEU A 65 -27.14 -1.86 1.27
C LEU A 65 -27.24 -2.89 0.16
N GLN A 66 -28.09 -2.59 -0.82
CA GLN A 66 -28.16 -3.41 -2.01
C GLN A 66 -26.77 -3.39 -2.64
N PRO A 67 -26.15 -4.56 -2.86
CA PRO A 67 -24.83 -4.62 -3.45
C PRO A 67 -24.91 -4.07 -4.87
N ILE A 68 -24.30 -2.89 -5.08
CA ILE A 68 -24.13 -2.30 -6.39
C ILE A 68 -23.02 -3.10 -7.07
N SER A 69 -23.40 -3.94 -8.04
CA SER A 69 -22.49 -4.84 -8.75
C SER A 69 -22.60 -4.64 -10.25
N ALA A 70 -21.48 -4.36 -10.90
CA ALA A 70 -21.42 -4.27 -12.36
C ALA A 70 -21.53 -5.67 -13.00
N GLN A 71 -22.01 -5.71 -14.25
CA GLN A 71 -22.12 -6.96 -15.04
C GLN A 71 -20.80 -7.39 -15.68
N ALA A 72 -19.89 -6.45 -15.93
CA ALA A 72 -18.62 -6.66 -16.59
C ALA A 72 -17.51 -5.84 -15.93
N GLU A 73 -16.27 -6.26 -16.17
CA GLU A 73 -15.09 -5.49 -15.79
C GLU A 73 -14.89 -4.35 -16.78
N GLU A 74 -14.64 -3.16 -16.22
CA GLU A 74 -14.47 -1.91 -16.95
C GLU A 74 -13.30 -1.12 -16.36
N GLU A 75 -12.60 -0.40 -17.25
CA GLU A 75 -11.59 0.57 -16.86
C GLU A 75 -12.13 1.99 -17.05
N ILE A 76 -12.00 2.81 -16.01
CA ILE A 76 -12.41 4.20 -15.99
C ILE A 76 -11.17 5.08 -16.17
N LEU A 77 -11.10 5.77 -17.31
CA LEU A 77 -10.05 6.75 -17.59
C LEU A 77 -10.45 8.13 -17.06
N ILE A 78 -9.66 8.66 -16.12
CA ILE A 78 -9.77 10.02 -15.60
C ILE A 78 -8.64 10.86 -16.18
N GLU A 79 -8.99 11.76 -17.08
CA GLU A 79 -8.04 12.66 -17.75
C GLU A 79 -8.23 14.10 -17.23
N THR A 80 -7.16 14.70 -16.72
CA THR A 80 -7.15 16.09 -16.23
C THR A 80 -6.04 16.91 -16.88
N SER A 81 -5.91 18.19 -16.56
CA SER A 81 -4.76 18.98 -17.02
C SER A 81 -3.43 18.55 -16.39
N LEU A 82 -3.46 17.93 -15.20
CA LEU A 82 -2.26 17.62 -14.42
C LEU A 82 -1.86 16.14 -14.48
N TYR A 83 -2.82 15.24 -14.65
CA TYR A 83 -2.58 13.80 -14.64
C TYR A 83 -3.61 13.01 -15.46
N GLN A 84 -3.25 11.76 -15.75
CA GLN A 84 -4.09 10.71 -16.29
C GLN A 84 -4.12 9.56 -15.29
N ALA A 85 -5.32 9.12 -14.87
CA ALA A 85 -5.49 7.99 -13.98
C ALA A 85 -6.40 6.94 -14.62
N VAL A 86 -6.07 5.65 -14.45
CA VAL A 86 -6.90 4.53 -14.91
C VAL A 86 -7.33 3.75 -13.68
N TRP A 87 -8.64 3.66 -13.47
CA TRP A 87 -9.25 2.88 -12.41
C TRP A 87 -9.87 1.61 -12.98
N SER A 88 -9.83 0.51 -12.25
CA SER A 88 -10.60 -0.68 -12.57
C SER A 88 -11.79 -0.77 -11.63
N ASN A 89 -12.97 -1.05 -12.20
CA ASN A 89 -14.15 -1.30 -11.40
C ASN A 89 -14.07 -2.66 -10.66
N ARG A 90 -13.18 -3.56 -11.07
CA ARG A 90 -12.83 -4.76 -10.32
C ARG A 90 -11.99 -4.37 -9.12
N GLY A 91 -12.51 -4.59 -7.93
CA GLY A 91 -11.83 -4.25 -6.68
C GLY A 91 -11.74 -2.75 -6.39
N GLY A 92 -12.22 -1.88 -7.29
CA GLY A 92 -12.13 -0.42 -7.13
C GLY A 92 -10.69 0.09 -7.06
N VAL A 93 -9.77 -0.57 -7.78
CA VAL A 93 -8.33 -0.31 -7.67
C VAL A 93 -7.81 0.67 -8.73
N LEU A 94 -6.73 1.36 -8.41
CA LEU A 94 -6.05 2.26 -9.33
C LEU A 94 -4.96 1.49 -10.11
N LYS A 95 -5.12 1.38 -11.43
CA LYS A 95 -4.18 0.69 -12.32
C LYS A 95 -3.00 1.56 -12.74
N ASN A 96 -3.23 2.84 -13.04
CA ASN A 96 -2.21 3.79 -13.47
C ASN A 96 -2.48 5.19 -12.94
N TRP A 97 -1.42 5.96 -12.65
CA TRP A 97 -1.51 7.37 -12.31
C TRP A 97 -0.30 8.12 -12.84
N ARG A 98 -0.44 8.56 -14.08
CA ARG A 98 0.58 9.26 -14.85
C ARG A 98 0.48 10.76 -14.63
N LEU A 99 1.54 11.37 -14.13
CA LEU A 99 1.66 12.80 -13.93
C LEU A 99 2.20 13.47 -15.21
N LYS A 100 1.51 14.49 -15.72
CA LYS A 100 1.84 15.11 -17.01
C LYS A 100 3.04 16.05 -16.96
N GLU A 101 3.25 16.69 -15.81
CA GLU A 101 4.31 17.68 -15.61
C GLU A 101 5.58 17.09 -14.97
N HIS A 102 5.60 15.78 -14.73
CA HIS A 102 6.70 15.07 -14.11
C HIS A 102 7.16 13.94 -15.00
N THR A 103 8.48 13.75 -15.10
CA THR A 103 9.07 12.67 -15.87
C THR A 103 9.89 11.73 -15.00
N ASP A 104 9.98 10.48 -15.42
CA ASP A 104 10.85 9.47 -14.83
C ASP A 104 12.31 9.58 -15.33
N GLU A 105 13.14 8.60 -14.97
CA GLU A 105 14.54 8.51 -15.41
C GLU A 105 14.70 8.33 -16.93
N ASN A 106 13.66 7.90 -17.62
CA ASN A 106 13.63 7.66 -19.07
C ASN A 106 13.07 8.85 -19.87
N ASN A 107 12.74 9.97 -19.19
CA ASN A 107 12.00 11.11 -19.74
C ASN A 107 10.57 10.78 -20.21
N GLU A 108 9.97 9.71 -19.69
CA GLU A 108 8.56 9.40 -19.89
C GLU A 108 7.73 10.02 -18.76
N ALA A 109 6.44 10.26 -18.99
CA ALA A 109 5.57 10.82 -17.96
C ALA A 109 5.51 9.87 -16.74
N LEU A 110 5.83 10.42 -15.56
CA LEU A 110 6.00 9.65 -14.33
C LEU A 110 4.69 8.96 -13.93
N ASP A 111 4.69 7.63 -13.89
CA ASP A 111 3.61 6.85 -13.30
C ASP A 111 3.91 6.57 -11.82
N LEU A 112 2.96 6.95 -10.95
CA LEU A 112 3.07 6.67 -9.52
C LEU A 112 2.73 5.22 -9.17
N VAL A 113 1.99 4.53 -10.04
CA VAL A 113 1.69 3.11 -9.85
C VAL A 113 2.85 2.30 -10.42
N SER A 114 3.54 1.57 -9.53
CA SER A 114 4.67 0.73 -9.93
C SER A 114 4.22 -0.42 -10.82
N VAL A 115 5.03 -0.77 -11.82
CA VAL A 115 4.89 -1.99 -12.65
C VAL A 115 4.79 -3.26 -11.80
N ARG A 116 5.43 -3.27 -10.62
CA ARG A 116 5.35 -4.41 -9.68
C ARG A 116 3.92 -4.69 -9.20
N SER A 117 3.04 -3.69 -9.23
CA SER A 117 1.63 -3.83 -8.85
C SER A 117 0.91 -4.84 -9.75
N SER A 118 1.17 -4.81 -11.06
CA SER A 118 0.61 -5.78 -12.00
C SER A 118 1.25 -7.16 -11.90
N GLU A 119 2.51 -7.25 -11.49
CA GLU A 119 3.20 -8.53 -11.32
C GLU A 119 2.68 -9.30 -10.10
N LEU A 120 2.31 -8.58 -9.04
CA LEU A 120 1.82 -9.14 -7.79
C LEU A 120 0.28 -9.19 -7.70
N ASP A 121 -0.41 -8.59 -8.68
CA ASP A 121 -1.85 -8.33 -8.65
C ASP A 121 -2.30 -7.59 -7.36
N VAL A 122 -1.44 -6.67 -6.90
CA VAL A 122 -1.70 -5.83 -5.73
C VAL A 122 -1.57 -4.38 -6.15
N TYR A 123 -2.72 -3.74 -6.31
CA TYR A 123 -2.82 -2.36 -6.75
C TYR A 123 -3.11 -1.40 -5.59
N PRO A 124 -2.77 -0.10 -5.72
CA PRO A 124 -3.26 0.91 -4.80
C PRO A 124 -4.78 0.87 -4.66
N PHE A 125 -5.25 1.22 -3.47
CA PHE A 125 -6.66 1.14 -3.05
C PHE A 125 -7.24 -0.28 -2.91
N SER A 126 -6.43 -1.33 -3.05
CA SER A 126 -6.82 -2.67 -2.60
C SER A 126 -7.07 -2.68 -1.08
N LEU A 127 -8.10 -3.41 -0.66
CA LEU A 127 -8.46 -3.56 0.75
C LEU A 127 -7.73 -4.76 1.34
N ARG A 128 -7.23 -4.57 2.57
CA ARG A 128 -6.58 -5.63 3.32
C ARG A 128 -7.01 -5.59 4.77
N THR A 129 -7.46 -6.73 5.27
CA THR A 129 -8.00 -6.91 6.60
C THR A 129 -7.38 -8.15 7.25
N ASP A 130 -7.84 -8.51 8.45
CA ASP A 130 -7.45 -9.76 9.10
C ASP A 130 -8.18 -10.99 8.50
N ASP A 131 -9.16 -10.78 7.63
CA ASP A 131 -9.91 -11.82 6.93
C ASP A 131 -9.50 -11.91 5.45
N SER A 132 -8.65 -12.89 5.14
CA SER A 132 -8.17 -13.13 3.77
C SER A 132 -9.28 -13.51 2.78
N SER A 133 -10.39 -14.09 3.27
CA SER A 133 -11.52 -14.47 2.42
C SER A 133 -12.30 -13.22 2.00
N PHE A 134 -12.56 -12.33 2.95
CA PHE A 134 -13.13 -11.02 2.69
C PHE A 134 -12.27 -10.21 1.72
N ASP A 135 -10.95 -10.14 1.95
CA ASP A 135 -10.02 -9.44 1.07
C ASP A 135 -10.08 -9.97 -0.37
N SER A 136 -10.12 -11.29 -0.54
CA SER A 136 -10.21 -11.92 -1.86
C SER A 136 -11.55 -11.59 -2.54
N THR A 137 -12.66 -11.63 -1.79
CA THR A 137 -13.99 -11.30 -2.31
C THR A 137 -14.09 -9.83 -2.70
N ILE A 138 -13.68 -8.91 -1.84
CA ILE A 138 -13.88 -7.47 -2.06
C ILE A 138 -12.97 -6.94 -3.18
N ASN A 139 -11.73 -7.42 -3.28
CA ASN A 139 -10.79 -7.01 -4.33
C ASN A 139 -11.08 -7.66 -5.70
N SER A 140 -11.92 -8.70 -5.75
CA SER A 140 -12.34 -9.33 -7.02
C SER A 140 -13.77 -8.97 -7.43
N ALA A 141 -14.54 -8.35 -6.54
CA ALA A 141 -15.89 -7.86 -6.80
C ALA A 141 -15.90 -6.79 -7.90
N LEU A 142 -16.97 -6.76 -8.70
CA LEU A 142 -17.17 -5.76 -9.73
C LEU A 142 -18.07 -4.66 -9.18
N PHE A 143 -17.52 -3.46 -9.01
CA PHE A 143 -18.28 -2.30 -8.56
C PHE A 143 -18.89 -1.55 -9.74
N GLU A 144 -20.03 -0.92 -9.52
CA GLU A 144 -20.65 0.00 -10.48
C GLU A 144 -20.62 1.42 -9.89
N PHE A 145 -20.37 2.41 -10.75
CA PHE A 145 -20.44 3.82 -10.39
C PHE A 145 -21.75 4.38 -10.96
N SER A 146 -22.56 5.05 -10.13
CA SER A 146 -23.85 5.65 -10.50
C SER A 146 -23.78 7.16 -10.55
#